data_AF-A0A532EFR6-F1
#
_entry.id   AF-A0A532EFR6-F1
#
_cell.length_a   1.000
_cell.length_b   1.000
_cell.length_c   1.000
_cell.angle_alpha   90.00
_cell.angle_beta   90.00
_cell.angle_gamma   90.00
#
_symmetry.space_group_name_H-M   'P 1'
#
loop_
_entity.id
_entity.type
_entity.pdbx_description
1 polymer ?
#
loop_
_entity_poly.entity_id
_entity_poly.type
_entity_poly.pdbx_seq_one_letter_code
_entity_poly.pdbx_strand_id
1 'polypeptide(L)'
;MNRMLAAIGLSIIVAGQLTVEAQGQMAPVSRTSIVERTGLFLMAGDYRRALEACEQAIQERPSAEAYLQLTYVYQAIDAYLDQLSKDESWMAVEQLYLNLAYRHTEDLVDPPGGLARMAKEMIQTSVRQQSDVSAAMAVRLNKATADRLWQEQAQWRHTHPTEWWRAFPDSWVR
;
A
#
# COMPACT_ATOMS: atom_id res chain seq x y z
N MET A 1 10.06 28.61 -85.84
CA MET A 1 8.73 28.62 -86.49
C MET A 1 7.78 27.87 -85.58
N ASN A 2 6.79 28.59 -85.01
CA ASN A 2 5.78 28.04 -84.11
C ASN A 2 5.06 26.82 -84.73
N ARG A 3 4.61 25.87 -83.90
CA ARG A 3 3.18 25.70 -83.53
C ARG A 3 2.94 24.34 -82.85
N MET A 4 2.22 24.41 -81.71
CA MET A 4 1.08 23.57 -81.28
C MET A 4 1.30 22.05 -81.13
N LEU A 5 0.70 21.30 -80.21
CA LEU A 5 -0.05 21.41 -78.95
C LEU A 5 -0.48 19.94 -78.65
N ALA A 6 -0.81 19.65 -77.39
CA ALA A 6 -1.56 18.46 -76.91
C ALA A 6 -0.80 17.13 -76.77
N ALA A 7 -0.97 16.33 -75.72
CA ALA A 7 -1.72 16.48 -74.47
C ALA A 7 -1.28 15.36 -73.49
N ILE A 8 -1.10 15.77 -72.23
CA ILE A 8 -1.60 15.19 -70.97
C ILE A 8 -1.46 13.68 -70.75
N GLY A 9 -0.73 13.36 -69.67
CA GLY A 9 -0.94 12.12 -68.91
C GLY A 9 0.24 11.74 -68.01
N LEU A 10 0.70 12.63 -67.12
CA LEU A 10 1.76 12.27 -66.15
C LEU A 10 1.22 12.30 -64.72
N SER A 11 1.08 11.10 -64.17
CA SER A 11 0.62 10.79 -62.83
C SER A 11 1.50 11.47 -61.77
N ILE A 12 0.87 12.24 -60.89
CA ILE A 12 1.50 12.79 -59.68
C ILE A 12 1.47 11.70 -58.62
N ILE A 13 2.63 11.10 -58.31
CA ILE A 13 2.82 10.33 -57.08
C ILE A 13 3.21 11.35 -56.01
N VAL A 14 2.25 11.76 -55.19
CA VAL A 14 2.49 12.54 -53.98
C VAL A 14 3.12 11.61 -52.94
N ALA A 15 4.40 11.84 -52.67
CA ALA A 15 5.07 11.30 -51.49
C ALA A 15 4.50 11.97 -50.25
N GLY A 16 3.53 11.32 -49.59
CA GLY A 16 3.04 11.72 -48.29
C GLY A 16 4.05 11.33 -47.21
N GLN A 17 4.83 12.29 -46.73
CA GLN A 17 5.57 12.16 -45.48
C GLN A 17 4.54 12.10 -44.33
N LEU A 18 4.34 10.93 -43.75
CA LEU A 18 3.58 10.75 -42.51
C LEU A 18 4.44 11.28 -41.35
N THR A 19 4.34 12.58 -41.07
CA THR A 19 4.64 13.12 -39.75
C THR A 19 3.51 12.68 -38.82
N VAL A 20 3.67 11.50 -38.20
CA VAL A 20 2.86 11.14 -37.04
C VAL A 20 3.39 11.97 -35.88
N GLU A 21 2.81 13.15 -35.69
CA GLU A 21 2.79 13.83 -34.40
C GLU A 21 1.95 12.96 -33.47
N ALA A 22 2.59 11.94 -32.89
CA ALA A 22 2.07 11.26 -31.72
C ALA A 22 2.16 12.25 -30.56
N GLN A 23 1.18 13.14 -30.46
CA GLN A 23 0.76 13.69 -29.19
C GLN A 23 0.26 12.53 -28.34
N GLY A 24 1.21 11.78 -27.78
CA GLY A 24 0.97 10.90 -26.66
C GLY A 24 0.61 11.79 -25.47
N GLN A 25 -0.66 12.19 -25.40
CA GLN A 25 -1.30 12.50 -24.14
C GLN A 25 -1.09 11.25 -23.27
N MET A 26 0.01 11.23 -22.49
CA MET A 26 0.11 10.33 -21.37
C MET A 26 -1.08 10.71 -20.49
N ALA A 27 -2.13 9.87 -20.52
CA ALA A 27 -3.17 9.92 -19.51
C ALA A 27 -2.43 10.05 -18.17
N PRO A 28 -2.82 10.99 -17.28
CA PRO A 28 -2.24 11.02 -15.96
C PRO A 28 -2.45 9.61 -15.39
N VAL A 29 -1.36 8.86 -15.21
CA VAL A 29 -1.39 7.68 -14.35
C VAL A 29 -1.98 8.22 -13.06
N SER A 30 -3.23 7.87 -12.76
CA SER A 30 -3.87 8.26 -11.52
C SER A 30 -2.89 7.87 -10.43
N ARG A 31 -2.22 8.86 -9.84
CA ARG A 31 -1.32 8.63 -8.72
C ARG A 31 -2.25 8.30 -7.58
N THR A 32 -2.67 7.03 -7.51
CA THR A 32 -3.39 6.47 -6.36
C THR A 32 -2.66 6.98 -5.13
N SER A 33 -3.40 7.64 -4.25
CA SER A 33 -2.81 8.22 -3.05
C SER A 33 -2.10 7.11 -2.28
N ILE A 34 -1.05 7.48 -1.54
CA ILE A 34 -0.31 6.49 -0.76
C ILE A 34 -1.23 5.74 0.22
N VAL A 35 -2.26 6.42 0.71
CA VAL A 35 -3.30 5.87 1.60
C VAL A 35 -4.16 4.84 0.88
N GLU A 36 -4.64 5.15 -0.32
CA GLU A 36 -5.41 4.22 -1.14
C GLU A 36 -4.56 2.97 -1.47
N ARG A 37 -3.31 3.17 -1.88
CA ARG A 37 -2.39 2.07 -2.23
C ARG A 37 -2.13 1.17 -1.01
N THR A 38 -1.83 1.74 0.15
CA THR A 38 -1.64 0.97 1.38
C THR A 38 -2.95 0.29 1.81
N GLY A 39 -4.10 0.94 1.62
CA GLY A 39 -5.42 0.37 1.88
C GLY A 39 -5.69 -0.89 1.05
N LEU A 40 -5.30 -0.91 -0.23
CA LEU A 40 -5.38 -2.11 -1.06
C LEU A 40 -4.55 -3.27 -0.53
N PHE A 41 -3.35 -2.99 0.00
CA PHE A 41 -2.51 -4.03 0.63
C PHE A 41 -3.11 -4.55 1.93
N LEU A 42 -3.74 -3.70 2.75
CA LEU A 42 -4.47 -4.13 3.95
C LEU A 42 -5.64 -5.06 3.58
N MET A 43 -6.43 -4.69 2.58
CA MET A 43 -7.56 -5.51 2.11
C MET A 43 -7.10 -6.87 1.58
N ALA A 44 -5.92 -6.92 0.96
CA ALA A 44 -5.32 -8.15 0.48
C ALA A 44 -4.61 -8.98 1.57
N GLY A 45 -4.45 -8.45 2.79
CA GLY A 45 -3.64 -9.06 3.84
C GLY A 45 -2.13 -9.05 3.54
N ASP A 46 -1.67 -8.27 2.55
CA ASP A 46 -0.25 -8.13 2.19
C ASP A 46 0.41 -7.07 3.08
N TYR A 47 0.59 -7.42 4.36
CA TYR A 47 1.11 -6.49 5.37
C TYR A 47 2.55 -6.07 5.12
N ARG A 48 3.36 -6.89 4.43
CA ARG A 48 4.73 -6.51 4.04
C ARG A 48 4.68 -5.30 3.11
N ARG A 49 3.88 -5.36 2.04
CA ARG A 49 3.74 -4.22 1.12
C ARG A 49 3.05 -3.02 1.75
N ALA A 50 2.11 -3.24 2.67
CA ALA A 50 1.50 -2.15 3.43
C ALA A 50 2.54 -1.38 4.27
N LEU A 51 3.42 -2.09 4.97
CA LEU A 51 4.51 -1.49 5.74
C LEU A 51 5.50 -0.76 4.82
N GLU A 52 5.96 -1.40 3.73
CA GLU A 52 6.87 -0.79 2.75
C GLU A 52 6.29 0.50 2.16
N ALA A 53 5.00 0.53 1.85
CA ALA A 53 4.33 1.72 1.34
C ALA A 53 4.29 2.85 2.37
N CYS A 54 4.00 2.55 3.65
CA CYS A 54 4.05 3.53 4.73
C CYS A 54 5.47 4.05 4.99
N GLU A 55 6.47 3.18 5.01
CA GLU A 55 7.87 3.56 5.17
C GLU A 55 8.32 4.48 4.03
N GLN A 56 7.99 4.14 2.78
CA GLN A 56 8.25 5.00 1.63
C GLN A 56 7.59 6.38 1.80
N ALA A 57 6.32 6.42 2.25
CA ALA A 57 5.60 7.67 2.49
C ALA A 57 6.33 8.57 3.50
N ILE A 58 6.84 7.96 4.58
CA ILE A 58 7.60 8.66 5.61
C ILE A 58 8.94 9.16 5.06
N GLN A 59 9.65 8.35 4.26
CA GLN A 59 10.92 8.77 3.64
C GLN A 59 10.72 9.93 2.66
N GLU A 60 9.65 9.92 1.87
CA GLU A 60 9.35 10.97 0.90
C GLU A 60 8.90 12.26 1.59
N ARG A 61 7.99 12.16 2.58
CA ARG A 61 7.46 13.31 3.30
C ARG A 61 7.03 12.92 4.72
N PRO A 62 7.93 13.06 5.71
CA PRO A 62 7.58 12.82 7.11
C PRO A 62 6.42 13.72 7.54
N SER A 63 5.36 13.12 8.08
CA SER A 63 4.16 13.82 8.55
C SER A 63 3.45 13.02 9.64
N ALA A 64 2.63 13.69 10.45
CA ALA A 64 1.84 13.00 11.48
C ALA A 64 0.87 11.99 10.86
N GLU A 65 0.30 12.32 9.70
CA GLU A 65 -0.54 11.44 8.88
C GLU A 65 0.20 10.15 8.51
N ALA A 66 1.41 10.26 7.95
CA ALA A 66 2.18 9.11 7.49
C ALA A 66 2.61 8.19 8.66
N TYR A 67 3.06 8.76 9.77
CA TYR A 67 3.39 7.97 10.97
C TYR A 67 2.17 7.30 11.58
N LEU A 68 1.01 7.96 11.59
CA LEU A 68 -0.20 7.35 12.13
C LEU A 68 -0.78 6.26 11.22
N GLN A 69 -0.64 6.41 9.89
CA GLN A 69 -0.95 5.33 8.96
C GLN A 69 -0.07 4.11 9.22
N LEU A 70 1.24 4.31 9.46
CA LEU A 70 2.15 3.24 9.87
C LEU A 70 1.71 2.59 11.21
N THR A 71 1.38 3.41 12.22
CA THR A 71 0.82 2.93 13.49
C THR A 71 -0.42 2.06 13.27
N TYR A 72 -1.33 2.51 12.39
CA TYR A 72 -2.54 1.78 12.07
C TYR A 72 -2.24 0.43 11.42
N VAL A 73 -1.28 0.36 10.48
CA VAL A 73 -0.87 -0.90 9.85
C VAL A 73 -0.32 -1.88 10.89
N TYR A 74 0.52 -1.44 11.84
CA TYR A 74 0.99 -2.31 12.93
C TYR A 74 -0.15 -2.85 13.79
N GLN A 75 -1.11 -2.00 14.13
CA GLN A 75 -2.27 -2.42 14.91
C GLN A 75 -3.19 -3.37 14.12
N ALA A 76 -3.31 -3.15 12.81
CA ALA A 76 -4.05 -4.04 11.92
C ALA A 76 -3.39 -5.44 11.84
N ILE A 77 -2.07 -5.52 11.86
CA ILE A 77 -1.33 -6.80 11.94
C ILE A 77 -1.66 -7.53 13.26
N ASP A 78 -1.63 -6.85 14.42
CA ASP A 78 -1.97 -7.47 15.71
C ASP A 78 -3.42 -8.01 15.71
N ALA A 79 -4.36 -7.23 15.16
CA ALA A 79 -5.76 -7.63 15.08
C ALA A 79 -6.01 -8.80 14.12
N TYR A 80 -5.36 -8.79 12.95
CA TYR A 80 -5.42 -9.91 12.00
C TYR A 80 -4.81 -11.17 12.60
N LEU A 81 -3.68 -11.04 13.29
CA LEU A 81 -3.04 -12.15 13.98
C LEU A 81 -3.90 -12.73 15.10
N ASP A 82 -4.63 -11.89 15.84
CA ASP A 82 -5.64 -12.35 16.81
C ASP A 82 -6.79 -13.09 16.12
N GLN A 83 -7.26 -12.60 14.97
CA GLN A 83 -8.28 -13.29 14.18
C GLN A 83 -7.80 -14.66 13.70
N LEU A 84 -6.59 -14.76 13.12
CA LEU A 84 -6.01 -16.05 12.70
C LEU A 84 -5.88 -17.04 13.86
N SER A 85 -5.53 -16.54 15.05
CA SER A 85 -5.44 -17.37 16.24
C SER A 85 -6.80 -17.87 16.73
N LYS A 86 -7.86 -17.05 16.61
CA LYS A 86 -9.25 -17.45 16.95
C LYS A 86 -9.78 -18.49 15.98
N ASP A 87 -9.39 -18.37 14.71
CA ASP A 87 -9.77 -19.29 13.63
C ASP A 87 -8.89 -20.55 13.61
N GLU A 88 -8.03 -20.77 14.62
CA GLU A 88 -7.06 -21.86 14.72
C GLU A 88 -6.18 -22.04 13.45
N SER A 89 -5.98 -20.96 12.71
CA SER A 89 -5.30 -20.93 11.41
C SER A 89 -3.79 -20.80 11.59
N TRP A 90 -3.18 -21.75 12.30
CA TRP A 90 -1.77 -21.71 12.70
C TRP A 90 -0.78 -21.67 11.53
N MET A 91 -1.12 -22.32 10.40
CA MET A 91 -0.32 -22.24 9.17
C MET A 91 -0.28 -20.80 8.61
N ALA A 92 -1.41 -20.08 8.67
CA ALA A 92 -1.47 -18.68 8.21
C ALA A 92 -0.67 -17.75 9.14
N VAL A 93 -0.60 -18.05 10.44
CA VAL A 93 0.25 -17.33 11.40
C VAL A 93 1.73 -17.50 11.05
N GLU A 94 2.17 -18.72 10.74
CA GLU A 94 3.56 -18.98 10.33
C GLU A 94 3.89 -18.30 9.01
N GLN A 95 2.99 -18.35 8.03
CA GLN A 95 3.16 -17.63 6.76
C GLN A 95 3.23 -16.12 6.96
N LEU A 96 2.41 -15.54 7.84
CA LEU A 96 2.47 -14.12 8.18
C LEU A 96 3.83 -13.78 8.80
N TYR A 97 4.33 -14.61 9.71
CA TYR A 97 5.66 -14.43 10.31
C TYR A 97 6.76 -14.44 9.25
N LEU A 98 6.79 -15.43 8.38
CA LEU A 98 7.80 -15.52 7.31
C LEU A 98 7.73 -14.31 6.37
N ASN A 99 6.54 -13.86 6.00
CA ASN A 99 6.36 -12.69 5.15
C ASN A 99 6.85 -11.39 5.81
N LEU A 100 6.67 -11.24 7.12
CA LEU A 100 7.13 -10.06 7.87
C LEU A 100 8.63 -10.14 8.21
N ALA A 101 9.16 -11.35 8.44
CA ALA A 101 10.54 -11.61 8.82
C ALA A 101 11.52 -11.60 7.64
N TYR A 102 11.04 -11.58 6.39
CA TYR A 102 11.87 -11.68 5.19
C TYR A 102 12.73 -10.41 4.90
N ARG A 103 13.72 -10.19 5.78
CA ARG A 103 15.12 -9.85 5.49
C ARG A 103 16.11 -10.86 6.10
N HIS A 104 15.63 -11.84 6.88
CA HIS A 104 16.45 -12.93 7.40
C HIS A 104 15.73 -14.26 7.17
N THR A 105 16.20 -15.01 6.19
CA THR A 105 15.79 -16.39 5.92
C THR A 105 16.30 -17.28 7.04
N GLU A 106 15.40 -17.72 7.92
CA GLU A 106 15.65 -18.87 8.77
C GLU A 106 14.93 -20.08 8.18
N ASP A 107 15.70 -21.17 8.10
CA ASP A 107 15.52 -22.38 7.31
C ASP A 107 14.22 -23.12 7.67
N LEU A 108 13.39 -23.42 6.68
CA LEU A 108 12.07 -24.03 6.87
C LEU A 108 12.16 -25.56 6.67
N VAL A 109 12.30 -26.29 7.77
CA VAL A 109 11.81 -27.67 7.90
C VAL A 109 10.58 -27.62 8.80
N ASP A 110 9.50 -28.29 8.38
CA ASP A 110 8.17 -28.28 8.99
C ASP A 110 8.18 -28.23 10.52
N PRO A 111 7.38 -27.34 11.13
CA PRO A 111 7.18 -27.39 12.56
C PRO A 111 5.72 -27.63 12.96
N PRO A 112 5.48 -28.57 13.89
CA PRO A 112 4.21 -28.67 14.59
C PRO A 112 3.97 -27.39 15.43
N GLY A 113 2.70 -27.12 15.77
CA GLY A 113 2.16 -25.83 16.25
C GLY A 113 2.80 -25.12 17.48
N GLY A 114 3.98 -25.53 17.95
CA GLY A 114 4.85 -24.74 18.81
C GLY A 114 5.48 -23.53 18.10
N LEU A 115 5.84 -23.62 16.82
CA LEU A 115 6.36 -22.45 16.09
C LEU A 115 5.28 -21.43 15.80
N ALA A 116 4.07 -21.82 15.39
CA ALA A 116 2.97 -20.87 15.20
C ALA A 116 2.67 -20.00 16.44
N ARG A 117 2.74 -20.57 17.65
CA ARG A 117 2.55 -19.80 18.90
C ARG A 117 3.74 -18.86 19.17
N MET A 118 4.96 -19.32 18.93
CA MET A 118 6.15 -18.48 19.05
C MET A 118 6.12 -17.32 18.05
N ALA A 119 5.81 -17.63 16.78
CA ALA A 119 5.61 -16.67 15.70
C ALA A 119 4.56 -15.63 16.07
N LYS A 120 3.41 -16.05 16.63
CA LYS A 120 2.39 -15.15 17.16
C LYS A 120 3.00 -14.17 18.18
N GLU A 121 3.61 -14.67 19.26
CA GLU A 121 4.16 -13.81 20.31
C GLU A 121 5.26 -12.86 19.80
N MET A 122 6.12 -13.35 18.90
CA MET A 122 7.17 -12.53 18.27
C MET A 122 6.59 -11.40 17.43
N ILE A 123 5.60 -11.68 16.57
CA ILE A 123 4.91 -10.65 15.79
C ILE A 123 4.23 -9.68 16.74
N GLN A 124 3.41 -10.15 17.69
CA GLN A 124 2.65 -9.29 18.60
C GLN A 124 3.53 -8.34 19.39
N THR A 125 4.64 -8.83 19.93
CA THR A 125 5.60 -8.01 20.67
C THR A 125 6.20 -6.93 19.77
N SER A 126 6.66 -7.32 18.58
CA SER A 126 7.29 -6.40 17.62
C SER A 126 6.32 -5.32 17.14
N VAL A 127 5.12 -5.71 16.67
CA VAL A 127 4.17 -4.73 16.11
C VAL A 127 3.62 -3.78 17.17
N ARG A 128 3.47 -4.21 18.43
CA ARG A 128 3.09 -3.31 19.53
C ARG A 128 4.19 -2.30 19.82
N GLN A 129 5.44 -2.76 19.93
CA GLN A 129 6.58 -1.86 20.13
C GLN A 129 6.70 -0.84 18.99
N GLN A 130 6.59 -1.28 17.73
CA GLN A 130 6.69 -0.38 16.57
C GLN A 130 5.47 0.54 16.44
N SER A 131 4.28 0.08 16.82
CA SER A 131 3.08 0.91 16.95
C SER A 131 3.32 2.05 17.94
N ASP A 132 3.87 1.77 19.12
CA ASP A 132 4.12 2.78 20.14
C ASP A 132 5.15 3.82 19.67
N VAL A 133 6.23 3.38 19.03
CA VAL A 133 7.26 4.27 18.45
C VAL A 133 6.66 5.17 17.37
N SER A 134 5.94 4.60 16.41
CA SER A 134 5.32 5.38 15.32
C SER A 134 4.25 6.34 15.83
N ALA A 135 3.45 5.93 16.83
CA ALA A 135 2.44 6.78 17.45
C ALA A 135 3.08 8.00 18.15
N ALA A 136 4.15 7.77 18.91
CA ALA A 136 4.91 8.84 19.55
C ALA A 136 5.50 9.83 18.53
N MET A 137 5.98 9.33 17.38
CA MET A 137 6.46 10.17 16.29
C MET A 137 5.35 11.02 15.67
N ALA A 138 4.15 10.47 15.50
CA ALA A 138 2.99 11.24 15.03
C ALA A 138 2.64 12.40 15.97
N VAL A 139 2.56 12.15 17.30
CA VAL A 139 2.34 13.20 18.32
C VAL A 139 3.41 14.29 18.19
N ARG A 140 4.68 13.87 18.10
CA ARG A 140 5.84 14.77 18.10
C ARG A 140 5.86 15.70 16.89
N LEU A 141 5.43 15.23 15.73
CA LEU A 141 5.38 16.03 14.50
C LEU A 141 4.20 17.01 14.50
N ASN A 142 3.01 16.53 14.86
CA ASN A 142 1.84 17.38 14.96
C ASN A 142 0.77 16.75 15.85
N LYS A 143 0.72 17.18 17.11
CA LYS A 143 -0.24 16.68 18.10
C LYS A 143 -1.69 16.92 17.68
N ALA A 144 -2.04 18.08 17.15
CA ALA A 144 -3.43 18.39 16.81
C ALA A 144 -3.95 17.49 15.67
N THR A 145 -3.12 17.28 14.65
CA THR A 145 -3.42 16.32 13.57
C THR A 145 -3.55 14.90 14.12
N ALA A 146 -2.61 14.47 14.95
CA ALA A 146 -2.61 13.12 15.47
C ALA A 146 -3.81 12.86 16.39
N ASP A 147 -4.18 13.81 17.27
CA ASP A 147 -5.37 13.77 18.13
C ASP A 147 -6.66 13.62 17.29
N ARG A 148 -6.81 14.40 16.22
CA ARG A 148 -7.94 14.26 15.29
C ARG A 148 -7.99 12.87 14.66
N LEU A 149 -6.88 12.39 14.14
CA LEU A 149 -6.85 11.10 13.45
C LEU A 149 -7.06 9.92 14.41
N TRP A 150 -6.58 9.98 15.67
CA TRP A 150 -6.92 8.97 16.68
C TRP A 150 -8.43 8.93 16.96
N GLN A 151 -9.11 10.07 16.99
CA GLN A 151 -10.57 10.11 17.15
C GLN A 151 -11.27 9.45 15.94
N GLU A 152 -10.83 9.76 14.72
CA GLU A 152 -11.35 9.14 13.50
C GLU A 152 -11.13 7.62 13.49
N GLN A 153 -9.94 7.17 13.90
CA GLN A 153 -9.63 5.75 14.05
C GLN A 153 -10.49 5.07 15.13
N ALA A 154 -10.67 5.70 16.29
CA ALA A 154 -11.49 5.17 17.37
C ALA A 154 -12.96 5.03 16.93
N GLN A 155 -13.48 6.03 16.23
CA GLN A 155 -14.82 5.99 15.65
C GLN A 155 -14.95 4.86 14.62
N TRP A 156 -13.96 4.71 13.73
CA TRP A 156 -13.92 3.64 12.74
C TRP A 156 -13.96 2.24 13.38
N ARG A 157 -13.16 2.03 14.43
CA ARG A 157 -13.16 0.78 15.19
C ARG A 157 -14.49 0.49 15.87
N HIS A 158 -15.14 1.54 16.37
CA HIS A 158 -16.45 1.41 16.99
C HIS A 158 -17.53 1.00 15.97
N THR A 159 -17.46 1.53 14.73
CA THR A 159 -18.42 1.18 13.68
C THR A 159 -18.10 -0.13 12.96
N HIS A 160 -16.85 -0.59 12.99
CA HIS A 160 -16.38 -1.83 12.35
C HIS A 160 -15.66 -2.77 13.34
N PRO A 161 -16.33 -3.23 14.41
CA PRO A 161 -15.66 -3.88 15.54
C PRO A 161 -14.87 -5.15 15.18
N THR A 162 -15.30 -5.90 14.15
CA THR A 162 -14.68 -7.17 13.75
C THR A 162 -13.77 -7.05 12.52
N GLU A 163 -13.89 -5.97 11.75
CA GLU A 163 -13.25 -5.87 10.42
C GLU A 163 -12.48 -4.57 10.20
N TRP A 164 -12.41 -3.67 11.20
CA TRP A 164 -11.73 -2.38 11.07
C TRP A 164 -10.32 -2.51 10.50
N TRP A 165 -9.60 -3.57 10.84
CA TRP A 165 -8.21 -3.83 10.44
C TRP A 165 -8.02 -4.13 8.95
N ARG A 166 -9.10 -4.35 8.18
CA ARG A 166 -9.05 -4.66 6.75
C ARG A 166 -8.90 -3.43 5.85
N ALA A 167 -9.22 -2.24 6.35
CA ALA A 167 -9.18 -1.00 5.58
C ALA A 167 -8.85 0.19 6.49
N PHE A 168 -8.47 1.32 5.91
CA PHE A 168 -8.36 2.57 6.65
C PHE A 168 -9.75 3.19 6.92
N PRO A 169 -9.87 4.09 7.90
CA PRO A 169 -11.03 4.95 8.03
C PRO A 169 -11.32 5.71 6.73
N ASP A 170 -12.58 5.74 6.29
CA ASP A 170 -12.99 6.45 5.06
C ASP A 170 -12.58 7.92 5.06
N SER A 171 -12.53 8.56 6.24
CA SER A 171 -12.11 9.95 6.41
C SER A 171 -10.65 10.22 6.00
N TRP A 172 -9.84 9.17 5.85
CA TRP A 172 -8.42 9.24 5.49
C TRP A 172 -8.19 9.09 3.98
N VAL A 173 -9.13 8.50 3.23
CA VAL A 173 -9.00 8.13 1.80
C VAL A 173 -9.48 9.27 0.89
N ARG A 174 -9.17 10.53 1.24
CA ARG A 174 -9.67 11.73 0.54
C ARG A 174 -8.82 12.17 -0.65
#